data_AF-A0AAV7Y3M7-F1
#
_entry.id   AF-A0AAV7Y3M7-F1
#
_cell.length_a   1.000
_cell.length_b   1.000
_cell.length_c   1.000
_cell.angle_alpha   90.00
_cell.angle_beta   90.00
_cell.angle_gamma   90.00
#
_symmetry.space_group_name_H-M   'P 1'
#
loop_
_entity.id
_entity.type
_entity.pdbx_description
1 polymer ?
#
loop_
_entity_poly.entity_id
_entity_poly.type
_entity_poly.pdbx_seq_one_letter_code
_entity_poly.pdbx_strand_id
1 'polypeptide(L)'
;MGSKGSKHKKTTQNVTFKKARKKFFKPTYEIYSEVKWKKSKVKKAIRKKKLAPIFSPNDDQDKFSIVECPICSYFFPIANMTTCCKKPICTECYLQICPKLKSDSSDRCPWCRSSFFSVCYQEEYRKKFLKEQKNECDEQLLELEKQAQKNEKEEFDREREKALKLLLEIKEQEEKEGKYDEYKEDERKKQQQREMVKLMFEQQKRNQENTNDQNNDENNFHLNFNNNNQIIQPIEELEEPENQEEEINLNNLYDYIRNPRRLNQLQANQLNNLMVEEAIRLSTQQN
;
A
#
# COMPACT_ATOMS: atom_id res chain seq x y z
N MET A 1 -31.91 -4.41 -54.58
CA MET A 1 -31.30 -3.41 -53.68
C MET A 1 -31.17 -4.06 -52.31
N GLY A 2 -29.97 -4.51 -51.94
CA GLY A 2 -29.78 -5.41 -50.78
C GLY A 2 -28.55 -5.04 -49.95
N SER A 3 -28.83 -4.61 -48.73
CA SER A 3 -28.09 -4.71 -47.46
C SER A 3 -26.56 -4.61 -47.43
N LYS A 4 -26.08 -3.52 -46.83
CA LYS A 4 -24.72 -3.32 -46.31
C LYS A 4 -24.54 -4.15 -45.03
N GLY A 5 -23.60 -5.10 -45.04
CA GLY A 5 -23.15 -5.86 -43.88
C GLY A 5 -21.74 -5.44 -43.46
N SER A 6 -21.64 -4.86 -42.27
CA SER A 6 -20.42 -4.38 -41.59
C SER A 6 -19.42 -5.50 -41.32
N LYS A 7 -18.15 -5.34 -41.74
CA LYS A 7 -17.03 -6.20 -41.31
C LYS A 7 -16.17 -5.46 -40.30
N HIS A 8 -16.32 -5.83 -39.02
CA HIS A 8 -15.45 -5.42 -37.94
C HIS A 8 -13.98 -5.76 -38.21
N LYS A 9 -13.12 -4.75 -38.00
CA LYS A 9 -11.66 -4.84 -37.90
C LYS A 9 -11.27 -5.84 -36.81
N LYS A 10 -10.60 -6.95 -37.18
CA LYS A 10 -9.76 -7.75 -36.27
C LYS A 10 -8.31 -7.26 -36.37
N THR A 11 -8.07 -6.06 -35.84
CA THR A 11 -6.75 -5.57 -35.40
C THR A 11 -6.76 -5.87 -33.89
N THR A 12 -5.86 -6.63 -33.24
CA THR A 12 -4.46 -6.32 -32.93
C THR A 12 -3.89 -7.49 -32.09
N GLN A 13 -3.63 -8.68 -32.64
CA GLN A 13 -2.92 -9.75 -31.87
C GLN A 13 -1.90 -10.56 -32.67
N ASN A 14 -1.66 -10.24 -33.95
CA ASN A 14 -0.80 -11.04 -34.83
C ASN A 14 0.61 -10.49 -35.06
N VAL A 15 1.01 -9.41 -34.36
CA VAL A 15 2.28 -8.71 -34.62
C VAL A 15 3.44 -9.21 -33.73
N THR A 16 3.18 -9.93 -32.64
CA THR A 16 4.22 -10.32 -31.67
C THR A 16 4.93 -11.64 -31.98
N PHE A 17 4.30 -12.60 -32.66
CA PHE A 17 4.95 -13.90 -32.95
C PHE A 17 5.88 -13.89 -34.17
N LYS A 18 5.64 -13.04 -35.18
CA LYS A 18 6.51 -12.99 -36.37
C LYS A 18 7.85 -12.31 -36.10
N LYS A 19 7.92 -11.33 -35.19
CA LYS A 19 9.17 -10.64 -34.82
C LYS A 19 10.11 -11.50 -33.95
N ALA A 20 9.59 -12.48 -33.22
CA ALA A 20 10.39 -13.41 -32.42
C ALA A 20 11.22 -14.42 -33.25
N ARG A 21 10.84 -14.66 -34.52
CA ARG A 21 11.50 -15.67 -35.40
C ARG A 21 12.96 -15.36 -35.77
N LYS A 22 13.42 -14.12 -35.64
CA LYS A 22 14.82 -13.74 -35.95
C LYS A 22 15.77 -13.86 -34.75
N LYS A 23 15.27 -13.99 -33.51
CA LYS A 23 16.11 -13.88 -32.30
C LYS A 23 16.70 -15.21 -31.78
N PHE A 24 16.20 -16.36 -32.21
CA PHE A 24 16.57 -17.69 -31.67
C PHE A 24 17.53 -18.53 -32.52
N PHE A 25 18.31 -17.89 -33.39
CA PHE A 25 19.39 -18.59 -34.10
C PHE A 25 20.59 -17.66 -34.21
N LYS A 26 21.28 -17.43 -33.09
CA LYS A 26 22.70 -17.09 -33.09
C LYS A 26 23.46 -18.42 -32.93
N PRO A 27 24.01 -18.98 -34.02
CA PRO A 27 24.89 -20.14 -33.88
C PRO A 27 26.16 -19.65 -33.18
N THR A 28 26.58 -20.36 -32.15
CA THR A 28 27.77 -20.11 -31.32
C THR A 28 27.73 -18.78 -30.58
N TYR A 29 27.29 -18.83 -29.33
CA TYR A 29 27.63 -17.83 -28.30
C TYR A 29 29.09 -17.95 -27.87
N GLU A 30 29.99 -18.20 -28.82
CA GLU A 30 31.44 -18.37 -28.60
C GLU A 30 31.86 -19.53 -27.67
N ILE A 31 30.91 -20.37 -27.20
CA ILE A 31 31.20 -21.61 -26.44
C ILE A 31 32.19 -22.50 -27.19
N TYR A 32 32.13 -22.50 -28.52
CA TYR A 32 33.06 -23.22 -29.39
C TYR A 32 33.54 -22.34 -30.53
N SER A 33 34.85 -22.33 -30.76
CA SER A 33 35.51 -21.57 -31.83
C SER A 33 35.21 -22.11 -33.24
N GLU A 34 34.93 -23.41 -33.36
CA GLU A 34 34.65 -24.07 -34.64
C GLU A 34 33.27 -24.71 -34.69
N VAL A 35 32.57 -24.51 -35.82
CA VAL A 35 31.24 -25.06 -36.10
C VAL A 35 31.30 -26.07 -37.24
N LYS A 36 31.15 -27.36 -36.92
CA LYS A 36 31.20 -28.46 -37.90
C LYS A 36 29.84 -28.81 -38.52
N TRP A 37 28.75 -28.20 -38.06
CA TRP A 37 27.39 -28.50 -38.53
C TRP A 37 26.84 -27.48 -39.53
N LYS A 38 26.00 -27.96 -40.46
CA LYS A 38 25.31 -27.09 -41.42
C LYS A 38 24.14 -26.35 -40.77
N LYS A 39 24.26 -25.02 -40.60
CA LYS A 39 23.24 -24.14 -39.99
C LYS A 39 21.81 -24.37 -40.56
N SER A 40 21.67 -24.62 -41.86
CA SER A 40 20.37 -24.89 -42.50
C SER A 40 19.70 -26.18 -42.01
N LYS A 41 20.48 -27.25 -41.79
CA LYS A 41 19.99 -28.52 -41.26
C LYS A 41 19.54 -28.38 -39.81
N VAL A 42 20.32 -27.67 -38.99
CA VAL A 42 19.98 -27.39 -37.59
C VAL A 42 18.70 -26.57 -37.51
N LYS A 43 18.58 -25.48 -38.27
CA LYS A 43 17.34 -24.68 -38.36
C LYS A 43 16.14 -25.55 -38.76
N LYS A 44 16.31 -26.49 -39.69
CA LYS A 44 15.24 -27.42 -40.11
C LYS A 44 14.88 -28.40 -38.99
N ALA A 45 15.86 -28.93 -38.26
CA ALA A 45 15.65 -29.83 -37.13
C ALA A 45 14.91 -29.15 -35.97
N ILE A 46 15.32 -27.93 -35.60
CA ILE A 46 14.63 -27.11 -34.58
C ILE A 46 13.19 -26.80 -35.02
N ARG A 47 12.98 -26.37 -36.28
CA ARG A 47 11.62 -26.12 -36.80
C ARG A 47 10.74 -27.36 -36.80
N LYS A 48 11.31 -28.54 -37.04
CA LYS A 48 10.64 -29.83 -36.94
C LYS A 48 10.54 -30.36 -35.51
N LYS A 49 10.93 -29.57 -34.51
CA LYS A 49 10.93 -29.95 -33.08
C LYS A 49 11.72 -31.23 -32.77
N LYS A 50 12.71 -31.55 -33.62
CA LYS A 50 13.65 -32.65 -33.36
C LYS A 50 14.78 -32.23 -32.43
N LEU A 51 15.03 -30.93 -32.31
CA LEU A 51 16.00 -30.32 -31.41
C LEU A 51 15.39 -29.12 -30.71
N ALA A 52 15.88 -28.85 -29.50
CA ALA A 52 15.61 -27.64 -28.76
C ALA A 52 16.17 -26.41 -29.50
N PRO A 53 15.54 -25.23 -29.35
CA PRO A 53 16.14 -23.97 -29.79
C PRO A 53 17.54 -23.78 -29.19
N ILE A 54 18.39 -23.05 -29.90
CA ILE A 54 19.69 -22.63 -29.37
C ILE A 54 19.44 -21.37 -28.53
N PHE A 55 19.72 -21.46 -27.23
CA PHE A 55 19.58 -20.38 -26.26
C PHE A 55 20.96 -19.88 -25.85
N SER A 56 21.03 -18.62 -25.38
CA SER A 56 22.26 -18.09 -24.79
C SER A 56 22.62 -18.92 -23.56
N PRO A 57 23.91 -19.27 -23.35
CA PRO A 57 24.36 -19.83 -22.09
C PRO A 57 24.16 -18.81 -20.96
N ASN A 58 23.81 -19.30 -19.77
CA ASN A 58 23.83 -18.51 -18.54
C ASN A 58 24.75 -19.21 -17.52
N ASP A 59 25.65 -18.47 -16.89
CA ASP A 59 26.59 -18.98 -15.89
C ASP A 59 25.86 -19.43 -14.62
N ASP A 60 24.78 -18.74 -14.26
CA ASP A 60 24.02 -18.99 -13.04
C ASP A 60 22.60 -19.50 -13.32
N GLN A 61 22.08 -20.28 -12.36
CA GLN A 61 20.69 -20.69 -12.36
C GLN A 61 19.80 -19.48 -12.06
N ASP A 62 18.82 -19.21 -12.92
CA ASP A 62 17.82 -18.16 -12.71
C ASP A 62 16.39 -18.69 -12.91
N LYS A 63 15.39 -17.84 -12.69
CA LYS A 63 13.97 -18.19 -12.85
C LYS A 63 13.63 -18.75 -14.24
N PHE A 64 14.40 -18.39 -15.26
CA PHE A 64 14.15 -18.76 -16.65
C PHE A 64 15.11 -19.84 -17.18
N SER A 65 16.23 -20.11 -16.51
CA SER A 65 17.35 -20.94 -16.94
C SER A 65 17.68 -21.93 -15.83
N ILE A 66 16.95 -23.05 -15.82
CA ILE A 66 16.98 -24.03 -14.73
C ILE A 66 17.64 -25.36 -15.11
N VAL A 67 17.92 -25.58 -16.41
CA VAL A 67 18.47 -26.84 -16.88
C VAL A 67 19.97 -26.67 -17.14
N GLU A 68 20.77 -27.26 -16.27
CA GLU A 68 22.22 -27.32 -16.45
C GLU A 68 22.59 -28.32 -17.57
N CYS A 69 23.50 -27.92 -18.47
CA CYS A 69 24.11 -28.82 -19.43
C CYS A 69 25.42 -29.39 -18.85
N PRO A 70 25.53 -30.69 -18.54
CA PRO A 70 26.70 -31.25 -17.87
C PRO A 70 27.96 -31.37 -18.76
N ILE A 71 27.92 -30.83 -19.99
CA ILE A 71 29.10 -30.73 -20.87
C ILE A 71 29.74 -29.34 -20.75
N CYS A 72 28.93 -28.29 -20.66
CA CYS A 72 29.42 -26.92 -20.65
C CYS A 72 29.13 -26.18 -19.34
N SER A 73 28.50 -26.83 -18.36
CA SER A 73 28.12 -26.31 -17.04
C SER A 73 27.25 -25.04 -17.03
N TYR A 74 26.81 -24.59 -18.20
CA TYR A 74 25.86 -23.48 -18.34
C TYR A 74 24.41 -23.93 -18.12
N PHE A 75 23.61 -23.01 -17.62
CA PHE A 75 22.18 -23.13 -17.46
C PHE A 75 21.44 -22.64 -18.71
N PHE A 76 20.39 -23.38 -19.06
CA PHE A 76 19.53 -23.06 -20.19
C PHE A 76 18.06 -23.14 -19.78
N PRO A 77 17.18 -22.35 -20.41
CA PRO A 77 15.74 -22.48 -20.22
C PRO A 77 15.23 -23.86 -20.61
N ILE A 78 15.77 -24.41 -21.70
CA ILE A 78 15.41 -25.72 -22.20
C ILE A 78 16.63 -26.36 -22.86
N ALA A 79 16.82 -27.64 -22.56
CA ALA A 79 17.81 -28.50 -23.20
C ALA A 79 17.14 -29.66 -23.95
N ASN A 80 17.92 -30.38 -24.75
CA ASN A 80 17.48 -31.67 -25.29
C ASN A 80 17.70 -32.74 -24.23
N MET A 81 16.95 -33.85 -24.30
CA MET A 81 17.18 -35.01 -23.46
C MET A 81 17.77 -36.15 -24.28
N THR A 82 18.85 -36.76 -23.80
CA THR A 82 19.35 -37.98 -24.43
C THR A 82 18.32 -39.10 -24.34
N THR A 83 18.17 -39.86 -25.42
CA THR A 83 17.19 -40.95 -25.47
C THR A 83 17.59 -42.13 -24.60
N CYS A 84 18.90 -42.41 -24.51
CA CYS A 84 19.47 -43.58 -23.83
C CYS A 84 19.51 -43.45 -22.30
N CYS A 85 20.02 -42.34 -21.74
CA CYS A 85 20.21 -42.18 -20.30
C CYS A 85 19.49 -40.96 -19.70
N LYS A 86 18.64 -40.28 -20.48
CA LYS A 86 17.82 -39.14 -20.03
C LYS A 86 18.62 -38.05 -19.32
N LYS A 87 19.86 -37.80 -19.77
CA LYS A 87 20.65 -36.64 -19.37
C LYS A 87 20.34 -35.42 -20.25
N PRO A 88 20.24 -34.21 -19.67
CA PRO A 88 20.06 -32.99 -20.45
C PRO A 88 21.32 -32.64 -21.24
N ILE A 89 21.14 -32.03 -22.41
CA ILE A 89 22.23 -31.55 -23.27
C ILE A 89 21.76 -30.36 -24.10
N CYS A 90 22.49 -29.24 -24.04
CA CYS A 90 22.17 -28.09 -24.87
C CYS A 90 22.37 -28.43 -26.36
N THR A 91 21.68 -27.71 -27.24
CA THR A 91 21.73 -28.01 -28.69
C THR A 91 23.14 -27.85 -29.26
N GLU A 92 23.95 -26.94 -28.72
CA GLU A 92 25.32 -26.72 -29.19
C GLU A 92 26.26 -27.87 -28.81
N CYS A 93 26.27 -28.30 -27.54
CA CYS A 93 27.07 -29.45 -27.12
C CYS A 93 26.64 -30.74 -27.84
N TYR A 94 25.34 -30.94 -28.08
CA TYR A 94 24.87 -32.08 -28.88
C TYR A 94 25.43 -32.04 -30.31
N LEU A 95 25.46 -30.87 -30.93
CA LEU A 95 25.96 -30.70 -32.30
C LEU A 95 27.49 -30.82 -32.39
N GLN A 96 28.22 -30.57 -31.31
CA GLN A 96 29.66 -30.86 -31.25
C GLN A 96 29.93 -32.36 -31.32
N ILE A 97 29.11 -33.16 -30.63
CA ILE A 97 29.23 -34.62 -30.66
C ILE A 97 28.67 -35.19 -31.97
N CYS A 98 27.50 -34.73 -32.40
CA CYS A 98 26.76 -35.25 -33.57
C CYS A 98 26.56 -34.18 -34.67
N PRO A 99 27.61 -33.68 -35.32
CA PRO A 99 27.52 -32.55 -36.26
C PRO A 99 26.71 -32.87 -37.53
N LYS A 100 26.57 -34.15 -37.87
CA LYS A 100 25.83 -34.61 -39.06
C LYS A 100 24.32 -34.74 -38.82
N LEU A 101 23.85 -34.69 -37.56
CA LEU A 101 22.44 -34.90 -37.18
C LEU A 101 21.84 -36.20 -37.75
N LYS A 102 22.65 -37.26 -37.83
CA LYS A 102 22.22 -38.60 -38.27
C LYS A 102 22.12 -39.51 -37.05
N SER A 103 21.16 -40.43 -37.07
CA SER A 103 20.97 -41.48 -36.05
C SER A 103 22.11 -42.50 -36.02
N ASP A 104 22.85 -42.62 -37.13
CA ASP A 104 23.85 -43.66 -37.35
C ASP A 104 25.27 -43.12 -37.18
N SER A 105 25.42 -41.95 -36.54
CA SER A 105 26.76 -41.52 -36.18
C SER A 105 27.27 -42.45 -35.10
N SER A 106 28.46 -43.01 -35.28
CA SER A 106 29.13 -43.95 -34.36
C SER A 106 29.50 -43.32 -33.01
N ASP A 107 28.92 -42.17 -32.71
CA ASP A 107 29.23 -41.35 -31.56
C ASP A 107 28.56 -41.98 -30.34
N ARG A 108 29.37 -42.36 -29.35
CA ARG A 108 28.86 -42.95 -28.12
C ARG A 108 28.35 -41.86 -27.20
N CYS A 109 27.30 -42.15 -26.45
CA CYS A 109 26.80 -41.25 -25.42
C CYS A 109 27.94 -40.91 -24.42
N PRO A 110 28.22 -39.62 -24.14
CA PRO A 110 29.32 -39.25 -23.23
C PRO A 110 29.07 -39.66 -21.78
N TRP A 111 27.82 -39.97 -21.41
CA TRP A 111 27.44 -40.38 -20.06
C TRP A 111 27.39 -41.90 -19.88
N CYS A 112 26.63 -42.61 -20.72
CA CYS A 112 26.40 -44.05 -20.55
C CYS A 112 27.08 -44.93 -21.60
N ARG A 113 27.85 -44.34 -22.53
CA ARG A 113 28.56 -45.03 -23.62
C ARG A 113 27.70 -45.84 -24.60
N SER A 114 26.38 -45.68 -24.56
CA SER A 114 25.46 -46.28 -25.55
C SER A 114 25.86 -45.91 -26.98
N SER A 115 25.83 -46.89 -27.89
CA SER A 115 26.06 -46.72 -29.33
C SER A 115 24.89 -46.08 -30.08
N PHE A 116 23.74 -45.91 -29.42
CA PHE A 116 22.54 -45.29 -29.99
C PHE A 116 22.34 -43.88 -29.46
N PHE A 117 23.37 -43.05 -29.57
CA PHE A 117 23.33 -41.69 -29.05
C PHE A 117 22.42 -40.80 -29.91
N SER A 118 21.28 -40.43 -29.35
CA SER A 118 20.33 -39.50 -29.95
C SER A 118 19.66 -38.67 -28.88
N VAL A 119 19.01 -37.58 -29.30
CA VAL A 119 18.30 -36.68 -28.39
C VAL A 119 16.85 -36.49 -28.83
N CYS A 120 15.98 -36.18 -27.88
CA CYS A 120 14.62 -35.77 -28.12
C CYS A 120 14.36 -34.40 -27.47
N TYR A 121 13.63 -33.56 -28.20
CA TYR A 121 13.07 -32.32 -27.67
C TYR A 121 11.58 -32.55 -27.38
N GLN A 122 11.23 -32.77 -26.11
CA GLN A 122 9.83 -33.00 -25.72
C GLN A 122 9.15 -31.67 -25.38
N GLU A 123 8.35 -31.17 -26.31
CA GLU A 123 7.56 -29.94 -26.14
C GLU A 123 6.50 -30.07 -25.02
N GLU A 124 6.08 -31.29 -24.69
CA GLU A 124 5.18 -31.58 -23.57
C GLU A 124 5.82 -31.22 -22.22
N TYR A 125 7.11 -31.52 -22.04
CA TYR A 125 7.86 -31.08 -20.87
C TYR A 125 7.90 -29.55 -20.77
N ARG A 126 8.05 -28.84 -21.91
CA ARG A 126 7.97 -27.37 -21.94
C ARG A 126 6.61 -26.85 -21.49
N LYS A 127 5.50 -27.43 -21.97
CA LYS A 127 4.15 -26.97 -21.61
C LYS A 127 3.86 -27.22 -20.13
N LYS A 128 4.29 -28.37 -19.60
CA LYS A 128 4.17 -28.68 -18.16
C LYS A 128 5.00 -27.72 -17.32
N PHE A 129 6.28 -27.55 -17.65
CA PHE A 129 7.18 -26.64 -16.95
C PHE A 129 6.66 -25.19 -16.93
N LEU A 130 6.21 -24.65 -18.08
CA LEU A 130 5.65 -23.30 -18.14
C LEU A 130 4.34 -23.16 -17.36
N LYS A 131 3.54 -24.23 -17.29
CA LYS A 131 2.29 -24.24 -16.51
C LYS A 131 2.58 -24.27 -15.01
N GLU A 132 3.51 -25.11 -14.58
CA GLU A 132 3.96 -25.21 -13.19
C GLU A 132 4.53 -23.87 -12.70
N GLN A 133 5.40 -23.25 -13.48
CA GLN A 133 6.00 -21.96 -13.12
C GLN A 133 4.96 -20.82 -13.06
N LYS A 134 3.95 -20.86 -13.94
CA LYS A 134 2.83 -19.92 -13.88
C LYS A 134 2.00 -20.14 -12.60
N ASN A 135 1.66 -21.39 -12.29
CA ASN A 135 0.90 -21.72 -11.09
C ASN A 135 1.62 -21.27 -9.82
N GLU A 136 2.94 -21.49 -9.72
CA GLU A 136 3.74 -21.05 -8.59
C GLU A 136 3.74 -19.52 -8.45
N CYS A 137 3.85 -18.79 -9.57
CA CYS A 137 3.78 -17.34 -9.56
C CYS A 137 2.39 -16.82 -9.15
N ASP A 138 1.33 -17.46 -9.63
CA ASP A 138 -0.06 -17.12 -9.29
C ASP A 138 -0.34 -17.42 -7.80
N GLU A 139 0.22 -18.51 -7.26
CA GLU A 139 0.13 -18.87 -5.84
C GLU A 139 0.88 -17.88 -4.94
N GLN A 140 2.10 -17.49 -5.31
CA GLN A 140 2.86 -16.44 -4.59
C GLN A 140 2.12 -15.10 -4.60
N LEU A 141 1.53 -14.72 -5.72
CA LEU A 141 0.75 -13.49 -5.82
C LEU A 141 -0.47 -13.53 -4.90
N LEU A 142 -1.19 -14.65 -4.88
CA LEU A 142 -2.34 -14.85 -4.01
C LEU A 142 -1.97 -14.76 -2.52
N GLU A 143 -0.81 -15.28 -2.13
CA GLU A 143 -0.35 -15.21 -0.74
C GLU A 143 0.02 -13.79 -0.32
N LEU A 144 0.72 -13.04 -1.19
CA LEU A 144 1.02 -11.62 -0.95
C LEU A 144 -0.25 -10.78 -0.80
N GLU A 145 -1.27 -11.02 -1.62
CA GLU A 145 -2.56 -10.34 -1.51
C GLU A 145 -3.26 -10.62 -0.18
N LYS A 146 -3.27 -11.88 0.28
CA LYS A 146 -3.84 -12.22 1.60
C LYS A 146 -3.08 -11.56 2.74
N GLN A 147 -1.76 -11.51 2.65
CA GLN A 147 -0.93 -10.89 3.68
C GLN A 147 -1.14 -9.38 3.73
N ALA A 148 -1.26 -8.72 2.57
CA ALA A 148 -1.62 -7.30 2.49
C ALA A 148 -2.99 -7.03 3.14
N GLN A 149 -4.02 -7.81 2.81
CA GLN A 149 -5.35 -7.68 3.43
C GLN A 149 -5.34 -7.90 4.94
N LYS A 150 -4.55 -8.87 5.42
CA LYS A 150 -4.38 -9.13 6.84
C LYS A 150 -3.71 -7.94 7.54
N ASN A 151 -2.64 -7.41 6.96
CA ASN A 151 -1.92 -6.26 7.50
C ASN A 151 -2.81 -5.02 7.56
N GLU A 152 -3.58 -4.74 6.50
CA GLU A 152 -4.55 -3.63 6.46
C GLU A 152 -5.62 -3.79 7.56
N LYS A 153 -6.13 -5.00 7.76
CA LYS A 153 -7.12 -5.27 8.81
C LYS A 153 -6.53 -5.07 10.20
N GLU A 154 -5.32 -5.58 10.44
CA GLU A 154 -4.64 -5.40 11.72
C GLU A 154 -4.31 -3.93 12.01
N GLU A 155 -3.95 -3.17 10.98
CA GLU A 155 -3.75 -1.72 11.10
C GLU A 155 -5.04 -0.99 11.45
N PHE A 156 -6.13 -1.31 10.77
CA PHE A 156 -7.45 -0.78 11.08
C PHE A 156 -7.88 -1.11 12.52
N ASP A 157 -7.69 -2.35 12.97
CA ASP A 157 -8.03 -2.76 14.34
C ASP A 157 -7.17 -2.01 15.38
N ARG A 158 -5.88 -1.77 15.11
CA ARG A 158 -4.99 -0.95 15.95
C ARG A 158 -5.44 0.50 16.02
N GLU A 159 -5.80 1.11 14.91
CA GLU A 159 -6.31 2.49 14.88
C GLU A 159 -7.64 2.61 15.63
N ARG A 160 -8.54 1.65 15.45
CA ARG A 160 -9.81 1.60 16.17
C ARG A 160 -9.60 1.47 17.67
N GLU A 161 -8.66 0.65 18.12
CA GLU A 161 -8.33 0.50 19.54
C GLU A 161 -7.77 1.80 20.13
N LYS A 162 -6.86 2.48 19.41
CA LYS A 162 -6.34 3.80 19.81
C LYS A 162 -7.47 4.83 19.92
N ALA A 163 -8.35 4.89 18.93
CA ALA A 163 -9.49 5.81 18.94
C ALA A 163 -10.45 5.52 20.10
N LEU A 164 -10.73 4.24 20.38
CA LEU A 164 -11.58 3.85 21.50
C LEU A 164 -10.95 4.24 22.85
N LYS A 165 -9.63 4.06 22.99
CA LYS A 165 -8.90 4.47 24.19
C LYS A 165 -8.97 5.98 24.40
N LEU A 166 -8.74 6.77 23.34
CA LEU A 166 -8.85 8.23 23.39
C LEU A 166 -10.26 8.67 23.79
N LEU A 167 -11.31 8.04 23.26
CA LEU A 167 -12.69 8.33 23.63
C LEU A 167 -13.00 8.04 25.10
N LEU A 168 -12.41 6.98 25.67
CA LEU A 168 -12.55 6.69 27.11
C LEU A 168 -11.85 7.76 27.95
N GLU A 169 -10.67 8.19 27.54
CA GLU A 169 -9.89 9.22 28.24
C GLU A 169 -10.62 10.58 28.23
N ILE A 170 -11.25 10.95 27.11
CA ILE A 170 -12.11 12.15 27.01
C ILE A 170 -13.29 12.05 27.99
N LYS A 171 -14.00 10.93 28.02
CA LYS A 171 -15.14 10.74 28.96
C LYS A 171 -14.71 10.85 30.43
N GLU A 172 -13.56 10.30 30.78
CA GLU A 172 -13.04 10.42 32.14
C GLU A 172 -12.68 11.86 32.52
N GLN A 173 -12.23 12.68 31.55
CA GLN A 173 -11.98 14.10 31.75
C GLN A 173 -13.29 14.88 31.94
N GLU A 174 -14.28 14.66 31.07
CA GLU A 174 -15.61 15.30 31.18
C GLU A 174 -16.29 14.97 32.53
N GLU A 175 -16.19 13.73 33.02
CA GLU A 175 -16.72 13.36 34.33
C GLU A 175 -15.99 14.05 35.50
N LYS A 176 -14.67 14.27 35.38
CA LYS A 176 -13.89 14.98 36.41
C LYS A 176 -14.21 16.47 36.40
N GLU A 177 -14.35 17.07 35.22
CA GLU A 177 -14.73 18.47 35.05
C GLU A 177 -16.15 18.73 35.57
N GLY A 178 -17.12 17.86 35.22
CA GLY A 178 -18.49 17.97 35.74
C GLY A 178 -18.57 17.89 37.27
N LYS A 179 -17.78 17.01 37.91
CA LYS A 179 -17.69 16.93 39.38
C LYS A 179 -17.01 18.15 39.99
N TYR A 180 -16.03 18.73 39.31
CA TYR A 180 -15.35 19.95 39.76
C TYR A 180 -16.28 21.16 39.71
N ASP A 181 -17.08 21.29 38.66
CA ASP A 181 -18.08 22.35 38.52
C ASP A 181 -19.19 22.23 39.57
N GLU A 182 -19.69 21.02 39.82
CA GLU A 182 -20.67 20.75 40.89
C GLU A 182 -20.10 21.12 42.27
N TYR A 183 -18.86 20.72 42.58
CA TYR A 183 -18.16 21.11 43.81
C TYR A 183 -18.00 22.63 43.96
N LYS A 184 -17.65 23.32 42.87
CA LYS A 184 -17.43 24.77 42.86
C LYS A 184 -18.73 25.55 43.05
N GLU A 185 -19.86 25.02 42.59
CA GLU A 185 -21.16 25.62 42.83
C GLU A 185 -21.65 25.44 44.27
N ASP A 186 -21.41 24.26 44.86
CA ASP A 186 -21.73 23.99 46.27
C ASP A 186 -20.95 24.90 47.23
N GLU A 187 -19.67 25.17 46.96
CA GLU A 187 -18.90 26.12 47.75
C GLU A 187 -19.43 27.57 47.62
N ARG A 188 -19.85 27.99 46.43
CA ARG A 188 -20.51 29.31 46.27
C ARG A 188 -21.78 29.41 47.10
N LYS A 189 -22.62 28.36 47.13
CA LYS A 189 -23.85 28.32 47.93
C LYS A 189 -23.57 28.41 49.42
N LYS A 190 -22.57 27.68 49.93
CA LYS A 190 -22.14 27.77 51.33
C LYS A 190 -21.61 29.16 51.69
N GLN A 191 -20.84 29.78 50.80
CA GLN A 191 -20.31 31.12 51.03
C GLN A 191 -21.42 32.17 51.09
N GLN A 192 -22.41 32.09 50.19
CA GLN A 192 -23.61 32.94 50.23
C GLN A 192 -24.40 32.75 51.53
N GLN A 193 -24.54 31.52 52.03
CA GLN A 193 -25.17 31.27 53.32
C GLN A 193 -24.40 31.89 54.49
N ARG A 194 -23.06 31.78 54.50
CA ARG A 194 -22.22 32.41 55.55
C ARG A 194 -22.36 33.93 55.55
N GLU A 195 -22.31 34.56 54.38
CA GLU A 195 -22.53 36.00 54.22
C GLU A 195 -23.93 36.42 54.70
N MET A 196 -24.97 35.64 54.36
CA MET A 196 -26.33 35.90 54.81
C MET A 196 -26.47 35.82 56.34
N VAL A 197 -25.84 34.82 56.98
CA VAL A 197 -25.83 34.70 58.45
C VAL A 197 -25.10 35.89 59.09
N LYS A 198 -23.96 36.30 58.50
CA LYS A 198 -23.21 37.46 58.98
C LYS A 198 -24.04 38.74 58.91
N LEU A 199 -24.73 38.97 57.79
CA LEU A 199 -25.64 40.11 57.61
C LEU A 199 -26.79 40.10 58.62
N MET A 200 -27.39 38.92 58.90
CA MET A 200 -28.42 38.80 59.93
C MET A 200 -27.91 39.20 61.32
N PHE A 201 -26.69 38.75 61.67
CA PHE A 201 -26.09 39.07 62.96
C PHE A 201 -25.78 40.57 63.10
N GLU A 202 -25.24 41.19 62.05
CA GLU A 202 -25.01 42.64 62.01
C GLU A 202 -26.32 43.43 62.12
N GLN A 203 -27.40 42.97 61.49
CA GLN A 203 -28.70 43.62 61.59
C GLN A 203 -29.31 43.50 63.00
N GLN A 204 -29.15 42.35 63.66
CA GLN A 204 -29.53 42.20 65.06
C GLN A 204 -28.73 43.14 65.96
N LYS A 205 -27.42 43.26 65.73
CA LYS A 205 -26.56 44.18 66.47
C LYS A 205 -27.00 45.65 66.28
N ARG A 206 -27.26 46.07 65.03
CA ARG A 206 -27.82 47.41 64.73
C ARG A 206 -29.16 47.65 65.43
N ASN A 207 -30.04 46.64 65.45
CA ASN A 207 -31.33 46.77 66.14
C ASN A 207 -31.15 46.91 67.66
N GLN A 208 -30.18 46.22 68.26
CA GLN A 208 -29.85 46.34 69.69
C GLN A 208 -29.25 47.71 70.03
N GLU A 209 -28.37 48.23 69.18
CA GLU A 209 -27.79 49.57 69.29
C GLU A 209 -28.90 50.64 69.18
N ASN A 210 -29.79 50.53 68.20
CA ASN A 210 -30.94 51.43 68.05
C ASN A 210 -31.94 51.37 69.24
N THR A 211 -32.13 50.22 69.89
CA THR A 211 -32.95 50.11 71.11
C THR A 211 -32.27 50.68 72.36
N ASN A 212 -30.95 50.79 72.36
CA ASN A 212 -30.19 51.41 73.46
C ASN A 212 -30.11 52.93 73.30
N ASP A 213 -30.02 53.44 72.07
CA ASP A 213 -30.03 54.89 71.76
C ASP A 213 -31.43 55.52 71.94
N GLN A 214 -32.52 54.75 71.79
CA GLN A 214 -33.87 55.22 72.15
C GLN A 214 -34.11 55.39 73.67
N ASN A 215 -33.20 54.90 74.52
CA ASN A 215 -33.25 55.09 75.97
C ASN A 215 -32.29 56.18 76.50
N ASN A 216 -31.41 56.70 75.64
CA ASN A 216 -30.48 57.78 75.96
C ASN A 216 -30.43 58.74 74.76
N ASP A 217 -31.48 59.53 74.59
CA ASP A 217 -31.41 60.94 74.13
C ASP A 217 -32.82 61.45 73.82
N GLU A 218 -33.54 61.84 74.89
CA GLU A 218 -34.12 63.18 74.86
C GLU A 218 -32.95 64.18 74.97
N ASN A 219 -32.29 64.47 73.85
CA ASN A 219 -31.76 65.80 73.50
C ASN A 219 -30.86 65.76 72.26
N ASN A 220 -31.14 66.71 71.37
CA ASN A 220 -30.20 67.40 70.48
C ASN A 220 -30.10 66.99 68.98
N PHE A 221 -31.00 67.61 68.23
CA PHE A 221 -30.83 68.38 66.99
C PHE A 221 -29.46 68.49 66.25
N HIS A 222 -29.57 68.42 64.91
CA HIS A 222 -28.84 69.11 63.81
C HIS A 222 -27.79 68.37 62.95
N LEU A 223 -28.21 68.10 61.69
CA LEU A 223 -27.55 68.06 60.35
C LEU A 223 -26.04 67.82 60.20
N ASN A 224 -25.63 66.96 59.24
CA ASN A 224 -25.15 67.42 57.90
C ASN A 224 -24.84 66.30 56.88
N PHE A 225 -24.92 66.70 55.60
CA PHE A 225 -24.54 66.02 54.36
C PHE A 225 -23.03 65.70 54.24
N ASN A 226 -22.64 64.59 53.60
CA ASN A 226 -22.10 64.57 52.21
C ASN A 226 -21.49 63.21 51.77
N ASN A 227 -21.78 62.90 50.51
CA ASN A 227 -21.05 62.15 49.47
C ASN A 227 -19.67 61.52 49.78
N ASN A 228 -19.46 60.30 49.30
CA ASN A 228 -18.50 60.04 48.21
C ASN A 228 -18.70 58.67 47.55
N ASN A 229 -19.13 58.73 46.28
CA ASN A 229 -18.97 57.68 45.28
C ASN A 229 -17.48 57.50 44.97
N GLN A 230 -17.01 56.25 44.92
CA GLN A 230 -15.73 55.92 44.30
C GLN A 230 -15.94 55.06 43.06
N ILE A 231 -15.38 55.59 41.98
CA ILE A 231 -15.40 55.15 40.59
C ILE A 231 -14.54 53.89 40.46
N ILE A 232 -15.10 52.81 39.92
CA ILE A 232 -14.34 51.66 39.40
C ILE A 232 -14.12 51.93 37.91
N GLN A 233 -12.85 51.98 37.48
CA GLN A 233 -12.47 52.08 36.07
C GLN A 233 -12.67 50.75 35.33
N PRO A 234 -12.93 50.76 34.00
CA PRO A 234 -13.12 49.53 33.22
C PRO A 234 -11.77 48.84 33.00
N ILE A 235 -11.75 47.53 33.17
CA ILE A 235 -10.62 46.68 32.77
C ILE A 235 -10.68 46.54 31.25
N GLU A 236 -9.61 46.91 30.57
CA GLU A 236 -9.39 46.72 29.13
C GLU A 236 -9.44 45.23 28.77
N GLU A 237 -10.35 44.89 27.86
CA GLU A 237 -10.35 43.63 27.12
C GLU A 237 -9.08 43.54 26.28
N LEU A 238 -8.21 42.59 26.62
CA LEU A 238 -7.18 42.10 25.69
C LEU A 238 -7.82 40.98 24.86
N GLU A 239 -8.09 41.28 23.60
CA GLU A 239 -8.45 40.31 22.58
C GLU A 239 -7.30 39.29 22.42
N GLU A 240 -7.56 38.03 22.76
CA GLU A 240 -6.68 36.92 22.41
C GLU A 240 -6.75 36.66 20.90
N PRO A 241 -5.61 36.34 20.25
CA PRO A 241 -5.56 36.15 18.80
C PRO A 241 -6.34 34.90 18.39
N GLU A 242 -7.13 35.04 17.32
CA GLU A 242 -7.74 33.95 16.57
C GLU A 242 -6.68 32.92 16.15
N ASN A 243 -6.48 31.91 17.00
CA ASN A 243 -5.92 30.64 16.56
C ASN A 243 -7.01 29.95 15.76
N GLN A 244 -6.87 29.99 14.44
CA GLN A 244 -7.55 29.05 13.55
C GLN A 244 -6.95 27.67 13.78
N GLU A 245 -7.29 27.05 14.91
CA GLU A 245 -7.22 25.61 15.04
C GLU A 245 -8.25 25.06 14.05
N GLU A 246 -7.76 24.29 13.07
CA GLU A 246 -8.60 23.53 12.16
C GLU A 246 -9.49 22.60 12.99
N GLU A 247 -10.71 23.07 13.31
CA GLU A 247 -11.75 22.24 13.91
C GLU A 247 -11.89 21.00 13.04
N ILE A 248 -11.46 19.86 13.57
CA ILE A 248 -11.72 18.56 12.97
C ILE A 248 -13.24 18.41 12.96
N ASN A 249 -13.85 18.70 11.81
CA ASN A 249 -15.29 18.65 11.62
C ASN A 249 -15.80 17.27 12.06
N LEU A 250 -16.46 17.21 13.21
CA LEU A 250 -16.97 16.00 13.84
C LEU A 250 -17.84 15.18 12.89
N ASN A 251 -18.47 15.80 11.90
CA ASN A 251 -19.24 15.11 10.86
C ASN A 251 -18.35 14.28 9.92
N ASN A 252 -17.13 14.74 9.61
CA ASN A 252 -16.17 14.00 8.78
C ASN A 252 -15.62 12.78 9.54
N LEU A 253 -15.42 12.89 10.84
CA LEU A 253 -15.01 11.78 11.70
C LEU A 253 -16.14 10.73 11.82
N TYR A 254 -17.39 11.19 11.96
CA TYR A 254 -18.56 10.30 12.03
C TYR A 254 -18.81 9.56 10.71
N ASP A 255 -18.62 10.22 9.56
CA ASP A 255 -18.75 9.62 8.24
C ASP A 255 -17.62 8.64 7.90
N TYR A 256 -16.38 8.90 8.36
CA TYR A 256 -15.25 7.97 8.26
C TYR A 256 -15.51 6.68 9.04
N ILE A 257 -16.04 6.80 10.26
CA ILE A 257 -16.40 5.65 11.11
C ILE A 257 -17.55 4.82 10.49
N ARG A 258 -18.49 5.48 9.80
CA ARG A 258 -19.69 4.82 9.25
C ARG A 258 -19.45 4.18 7.87
N ASN A 259 -18.60 4.74 7.00
CA ASN A 259 -18.30 4.13 5.69
C ASN A 259 -16.94 4.61 5.09
N PRO A 260 -15.81 4.01 5.52
CA PRO A 260 -14.46 4.48 5.16
C PRO A 260 -14.09 4.30 3.68
N ARG A 261 -14.79 3.40 2.96
CA ARG A 261 -14.60 3.25 1.50
C ARG A 261 -14.99 4.52 0.74
N ARG A 262 -15.94 5.30 1.26
CA ARG A 262 -16.42 6.53 0.60
C ARG A 262 -15.40 7.67 0.72
N LEU A 263 -14.72 7.79 1.87
CA LEU A 263 -13.70 8.82 2.08
C LEU A 263 -12.43 8.52 1.27
N ASN A 264 -11.98 7.26 1.23
CA ASN A 264 -10.86 6.86 0.37
C ASN A 264 -11.17 7.08 -1.12
N GLN A 265 -12.43 6.93 -1.53
CA GLN A 265 -12.86 7.25 -2.90
C GLN A 265 -12.88 8.75 -3.19
N LEU A 266 -13.30 9.58 -2.23
CA LEU A 266 -13.28 11.04 -2.32
C LEU A 266 -11.84 11.58 -2.38
N GLN A 267 -10.96 11.07 -1.52
CA GLN A 267 -9.54 11.42 -1.51
C GLN A 267 -8.83 10.97 -2.79
N ALA A 268 -9.13 9.76 -3.29
CA ALA A 268 -8.61 9.30 -4.58
C ALA A 268 -9.11 10.15 -5.77
N ASN A 269 -10.37 10.61 -5.73
CA ASN A 269 -10.93 11.49 -6.75
C ASN A 269 -10.30 12.90 -6.69
N GLN A 270 -10.04 13.43 -5.50
CA GLN A 270 -9.32 14.69 -5.31
C GLN A 270 -7.88 14.61 -5.84
N LEU A 271 -7.17 13.52 -5.54
CA LEU A 271 -5.82 13.29 -6.05
C LEU A 271 -5.80 13.15 -7.59
N ASN A 272 -6.79 12.45 -8.16
CA ASN A 272 -6.94 12.34 -9.61
C ASN A 272 -7.22 13.70 -10.26
N ASN A 273 -8.02 14.56 -9.64
CA ASN A 273 -8.30 15.90 -10.16
C ASN A 273 -7.04 16.79 -10.14
N LEU A 274 -6.26 16.76 -9.04
CA LEU A 274 -4.99 17.50 -8.95
C LEU A 274 -3.97 17.01 -9.98
N MET A 275 -3.90 15.70 -10.21
CA MET A 275 -3.04 15.09 -11.23
C MET A 275 -3.45 15.52 -12.65
N VAL A 276 -4.76 15.65 -12.91
CA VAL A 276 -5.28 16.13 -14.20
C VAL A 276 -4.98 17.62 -14.39
N GLU A 277 -5.13 18.44 -13.35
CA GLU A 277 -4.82 19.87 -13.40
C GLU A 277 -3.33 20.12 -13.66
N GLU A 278 -2.42 19.39 -13.02
CA GLU A 278 -0.98 19.53 -13.26
C GLU A 278 -0.59 19.04 -14.66
N ALA A 279 -1.23 17.97 -15.16
CA ALA A 279 -1.02 17.52 -16.54
C ALA A 279 -1.47 18.56 -17.57
N ILE A 280 -2.59 19.24 -17.33
CA ILE A 280 -3.06 20.35 -18.16
C ILE A 280 -2.04 21.50 -18.11
N ARG A 281 -1.57 21.89 -16.92
CA ARG A 281 -0.58 22.95 -16.72
C ARG A 281 0.73 22.68 -17.48
N LEU A 282 1.25 21.47 -17.39
CA LEU A 282 2.47 21.05 -18.10
C LEU A 282 2.28 21.03 -19.62
N SER A 283 1.09 20.67 -20.11
CA SER A 283 0.79 20.70 -21.55
C SER A 283 0.68 22.12 -22.11
N THR A 284 0.25 23.09 -21.30
CA THR A 284 0.19 24.51 -21.69
C THR A 284 1.54 25.22 -21.63
N GLN A 285 2.54 24.67 -20.94
CA GLN A 285 3.91 25.24 -20.89
C GLN A 285 4.80 24.79 -22.06
N GLN A 286 4.34 23.84 -22.89
CA GLN A 286 5.11 23.29 -24.03
C GLN A 286 4.64 23.80 -25.40
N ASN A 287 3.68 24.74 -25.45
CA ASN A 287 3.26 25.47 -26.65
C ASN A 287 3.54 26.96 -26.49
#